data_AF-A0A067DTK5-F1
#
_entry.id   AF-A0A067DTK5-F1
#
_cell.length_a   1.000
_cell.length_b   1.000
_cell.length_c   1.000
_cell.angle_alpha   90.00
_cell.angle_beta   90.00
_cell.angle_gamma   90.00
#
_symmetry.space_group_name_H-M   'P 1'
#
loop_
_entity.id
_entity.type
_entity.pdbx_description
1 polymer ?
#
loop_
_entity_poly.entity_id
_entity_poly.type
_entity_poly.pdbx_seq_one_letter_code
_entity_poly.pdbx_strand_id
1 'polypeptide(L)'
;VPVSGGGGASKSSLTPEEIKLKAQELRERARKKKEEEEKRMEREREKERIRIGKELLEAKRIEEENERKRILALRKAEKEEEKRAREKIRQKLEEDKAERRRRLGLPPEDPATTKSSAPVVEEKKSMLPIRPATKVEQMRECLRSLKQNHKDDDAKVKRAFQTLLTYIGNVAKNPNEEKFRKIRLSNQTFQDRVGALKGGLEFLELCGFEKIEGGEFLFLPREKVDMAVLNSAGSELTSAINNPFFGVL
;
A
#
# COMPACT_ATOMS: atom_id res chain seq x y z
N VAL A 1 19.25 -86.73 61.65
CA VAL A 1 19.56 -85.37 61.11
C VAL A 1 20.59 -85.57 60.00
N PRO A 2 20.53 -84.92 58.82
CA PRO A 2 19.77 -83.72 58.39
C PRO A 2 18.87 -84.00 57.14
N VAL A 3 18.23 -83.11 56.37
CA VAL A 3 17.53 -81.78 56.44
C VAL A 3 17.30 -81.35 54.96
N SER A 4 16.18 -80.67 54.68
CA SER A 4 15.88 -79.82 53.50
C SER A 4 15.70 -80.47 52.12
N GLY A 5 14.74 -80.06 51.29
CA GLY A 5 13.78 -78.97 51.42
C GLY A 5 13.16 -78.59 50.07
N GLY A 6 12.00 -77.92 50.11
CA GLY A 6 11.63 -76.93 49.09
C GLY A 6 10.47 -77.27 48.14
N GLY A 7 9.26 -76.85 48.53
CA GLY A 7 8.28 -76.13 47.71
C GLY A 7 8.06 -76.54 46.25
N GLY A 8 7.25 -77.56 46.01
CA GLY A 8 6.59 -77.76 44.71
C GLY A 8 5.37 -76.86 44.58
N ALA A 9 5.53 -75.73 43.90
CA ALA A 9 4.48 -74.75 43.62
C ALA A 9 3.25 -75.40 42.95
N SER A 10 2.10 -75.24 43.59
CA SER A 10 0.77 -75.56 43.08
C SER A 10 0.46 -74.71 41.84
N LYS A 11 0.67 -75.28 40.65
CA LYS A 11 0.13 -74.75 39.40
C LYS A 11 -1.32 -75.20 39.28
N SER A 12 -2.25 -74.32 39.64
CA SER A 12 -3.66 -74.48 39.31
C SER A 12 -3.85 -74.46 37.79
N SER A 13 -4.19 -75.61 37.23
CA SER A 13 -4.56 -75.77 35.82
C SER A 13 -5.95 -75.16 35.60
N LEU A 14 -6.00 -73.98 34.99
CA LEU A 14 -7.25 -73.32 34.59
C LEU A 14 -8.01 -74.18 33.58
N THR A 15 -9.34 -74.17 33.68
CA THR A 15 -10.22 -74.93 32.78
C THR A 15 -10.20 -74.34 31.35
N PRO A 16 -10.51 -75.14 30.30
CA PRO A 16 -10.47 -74.67 28.91
C PRO A 16 -11.35 -73.44 28.64
N GLU A 17 -12.46 -73.30 29.37
CA GLU A 17 -13.36 -72.16 29.27
C GLU A 17 -12.77 -70.89 29.91
N GLU A 18 -12.13 -71.01 31.07
CA GLU A 18 -11.45 -69.89 31.73
C GLU A 18 -10.28 -69.37 30.90
N ILE A 19 -9.53 -70.24 30.23
CA ILE A 19 -8.44 -69.84 29.31
C ILE A 19 -8.99 -69.05 28.12
N LYS A 20 -10.13 -69.49 27.56
CA LYS A 20 -10.81 -68.81 26.44
C LYS A 20 -11.31 -67.43 26.85
N LEU A 21 -11.94 -67.33 28.02
CA LEU A 21 -12.44 -66.06 28.55
C LEU A 21 -11.30 -65.07 28.81
N LYS A 22 -10.20 -65.53 29.41
CA LYS A 22 -9.01 -64.69 29.69
C LYS A 22 -8.31 -64.25 28.41
N ALA A 23 -8.27 -65.09 27.38
CA ALA A 23 -7.73 -64.73 26.07
C ALA A 23 -8.61 -63.69 25.36
N GLN A 24 -9.94 -63.80 25.49
CA GLN A 24 -10.89 -62.85 24.94
C GLN A 24 -10.80 -61.48 25.65
N GLU A 25 -10.69 -61.48 26.98
CA GLU A 25 -10.48 -60.28 27.80
C GLU A 25 -9.16 -59.57 27.45
N LEU A 26 -8.05 -60.33 27.29
CA LEU A 26 -6.77 -59.79 26.83
C LEU A 26 -6.86 -59.14 25.44
N ARG A 27 -7.61 -59.76 24.52
CA ARG A 27 -7.85 -59.21 23.17
C ARG A 27 -8.66 -57.93 23.20
N GLU A 28 -9.75 -57.88 23.99
CA GLU A 28 -10.54 -56.66 24.14
C GLU A 28 -9.74 -55.55 24.81
N ARG A 29 -8.96 -55.87 25.84
CA ARG A 29 -8.08 -54.91 26.51
C ARG A 29 -7.00 -54.36 25.56
N ALA A 30 -6.43 -55.20 24.70
CA ALA A 30 -5.49 -54.77 23.67
C ALA A 30 -6.16 -53.87 22.60
N ARG A 31 -7.38 -54.22 22.16
CA ARG A 31 -8.15 -53.41 21.21
C ARG A 31 -8.52 -52.04 21.79
N LYS A 32 -8.99 -52.01 23.04
CA LYS A 32 -9.35 -50.77 23.75
C LYS A 32 -8.14 -49.86 23.95
N LYS A 33 -6.99 -50.45 24.30
CA LYS A 33 -5.73 -49.71 24.45
C LYS A 33 -5.23 -49.13 23.12
N LYS A 34 -5.34 -49.89 22.02
CA LYS A 34 -4.98 -49.43 20.68
C LYS A 34 -5.90 -48.29 20.19
N GLU A 35 -7.21 -48.41 20.42
CA GLU A 35 -8.20 -47.38 20.07
C GLU A 35 -7.99 -46.08 20.87
N GLU A 36 -7.65 -46.20 22.16
CA GLU A 36 -7.36 -45.05 23.02
C GLU A 36 -6.04 -44.34 22.65
N GLU A 37 -5.01 -45.12 22.27
CA GLU A 37 -3.74 -44.62 21.76
C GLU A 37 -3.89 -43.93 20.41
N GLU A 38 -4.67 -44.51 19.49
CA GLU A 38 -4.97 -43.93 18.17
C GLU A 38 -5.73 -42.61 18.31
N LYS A 39 -6.75 -42.56 19.18
CA LYS A 39 -7.52 -41.34 19.48
C LYS A 39 -6.66 -40.27 20.16
N ARG A 40 -5.65 -40.66 20.94
CA ARG A 40 -4.68 -39.73 21.53
C ARG A 40 -3.73 -39.17 20.47
N MET A 41 -3.21 -40.02 19.58
CA MET A 41 -2.37 -39.57 18.46
C MET A 41 -3.13 -38.67 17.49
N GLU A 42 -4.40 -38.95 17.22
CA GLU A 42 -5.23 -38.10 16.36
C GLU A 42 -5.42 -36.71 16.95
N ARG A 43 -5.70 -36.62 18.27
CA ARG A 43 -5.76 -35.33 18.98
C ARG A 43 -4.44 -34.57 18.98
N GLU A 44 -3.30 -35.28 19.04
CA GLU A 44 -1.98 -34.65 18.96
C GLU A 44 -1.69 -34.11 17.56
N ARG A 45 -2.03 -34.86 16.51
CA ARG A 45 -1.93 -34.40 15.11
C ARG A 45 -2.84 -33.21 14.82
N GLU A 46 -4.07 -33.23 15.32
CA GLU A 46 -5.02 -32.12 15.19
C GLU A 46 -4.48 -30.84 15.88
N LYS A 47 -3.92 -30.97 17.08
CA LYS A 47 -3.27 -29.87 17.81
C LYS A 47 -2.05 -29.34 17.06
N GLU A 48 -1.24 -30.21 16.49
CA GLU A 48 -0.05 -29.83 15.73
C GLU A 48 -0.41 -29.09 14.44
N ARG A 49 -1.43 -29.54 13.70
CA ARG A 49 -1.96 -28.80 12.55
C ARG A 49 -2.39 -27.39 12.93
N ILE A 50 -3.12 -27.24 14.04
CA ILE A 50 -3.58 -25.93 14.53
C ILE A 50 -2.40 -25.05 14.94
N ARG A 51 -1.40 -25.63 15.61
CA ARG A 51 -0.18 -24.91 16.02
C ARG A 51 0.58 -24.40 14.80
N ILE A 52 0.84 -25.26 13.82
CA ILE A 52 1.53 -24.90 12.57
C ILE A 52 0.74 -23.83 11.81
N GLY A 53 -0.59 -23.95 11.74
CA GLY A 53 -1.44 -22.94 11.09
C GLY A 53 -1.37 -21.57 11.76
N LYS A 54 -1.37 -21.52 13.09
CA LYS A 54 -1.20 -20.26 13.86
C LYS A 54 0.19 -19.67 13.68
N GLU A 55 1.22 -20.50 13.73
CA GLU A 55 2.61 -20.08 13.58
C GLU A 55 2.88 -19.52 12.18
N LEU A 56 2.33 -20.14 11.14
CA LEU A 56 2.41 -19.64 9.76
C LEU A 56 1.71 -18.29 9.59
N LEU A 57 0.54 -18.10 10.22
CA LEU A 57 -0.17 -16.83 10.18
C LEU A 57 0.59 -15.72 10.91
N GLU A 58 1.19 -16.04 12.05
CA GLU A 58 1.98 -15.09 12.83
C GLU A 58 3.29 -14.73 12.14
N ALA A 59 3.98 -15.71 11.54
CA ALA A 59 5.16 -15.46 10.71
C ALA A 59 4.86 -14.51 9.54
N LYS A 60 3.72 -14.72 8.86
CA LYS A 60 3.27 -13.83 7.78
C LYS A 60 2.98 -12.41 8.29
N ARG A 61 2.37 -12.27 9.46
CA ARG A 61 2.07 -10.97 10.07
C ARG A 61 3.35 -10.20 10.42
N ILE A 62 4.34 -10.89 10.96
CA ILE A 62 5.66 -10.33 11.30
C ILE A 62 6.42 -9.89 10.04
N GLU A 63 6.35 -10.68 8.97
CA GLU A 63 6.99 -10.34 7.69
C GLU A 63 6.36 -9.08 7.06
N GLU A 64 5.02 -9.00 7.01
CA GLU A 64 4.31 -7.82 6.52
C GLU A 64 4.60 -6.56 7.35
N GLU A 65 4.70 -6.67 8.68
CA GLU A 65 5.04 -5.53 9.55
C GLU A 65 6.48 -5.06 9.33
N ASN A 66 7.43 -5.99 9.20
CA ASN A 66 8.82 -5.67 8.90
C ASN A 66 8.97 -4.99 7.54
N GLU A 67 8.24 -5.44 6.53
CA GLU A 67 8.25 -4.82 5.20
C GLU A 67 7.67 -3.40 5.25
N ARG A 68 6.54 -3.20 5.93
CA ARG A 68 5.97 -1.85 6.17
C ARG A 68 6.95 -0.93 6.89
N LYS A 69 7.66 -1.45 7.89
CA LYS A 69 8.65 -0.69 8.66
C LYS A 69 9.84 -0.27 7.80
N ARG A 70 10.32 -1.16 6.91
CA ARG A 70 11.38 -0.84 5.93
C ARG A 70 10.95 0.25 4.96
N ILE A 71 9.73 0.17 4.42
CA ILE A 71 9.19 1.17 3.49
C ILE A 71 9.09 2.55 4.16
N LEU A 72 8.59 2.60 5.41
CA LEU A 72 8.50 3.86 6.16
C LEU A 72 9.88 4.44 6.48
N ALA A 73 10.86 3.61 6.84
CA ALA A 73 12.23 4.05 7.09
C ALA A 73 12.89 4.63 5.83
N LEU A 74 12.72 3.97 4.67
CA LEU A 74 13.23 4.45 3.39
C LEU A 74 12.62 5.80 3.01
N ARG A 75 11.30 5.95 3.10
CA ARG A 75 10.63 7.24 2.84
C ARG A 75 11.07 8.35 3.80
N LYS A 76 11.36 8.01 5.06
CA LYS A 76 11.85 9.00 6.03
C LYS A 76 13.28 9.43 5.70
N ALA A 77 14.14 8.49 5.33
CA ALA A 77 15.53 8.77 4.93
C ALA A 77 15.58 9.61 3.65
N GLU A 78 14.81 9.26 2.62
CA GLU A 78 14.71 10.00 1.36
C GLU A 78 14.24 11.45 1.59
N LYS A 79 13.18 11.64 2.39
CA LYS A 79 12.71 13.00 2.76
C LYS A 79 13.75 13.80 3.53
N GLU A 80 14.58 13.15 4.35
CA GLU A 80 15.63 13.84 5.10
C GLU A 80 16.78 14.23 4.17
N GLU A 81 17.17 13.35 3.25
CA GLU A 81 18.19 13.62 2.24
C GLU A 81 17.76 14.75 1.29
N GLU A 82 16.50 14.75 0.83
CA GLU A 82 15.94 15.83 0.02
C GLU A 82 15.99 17.18 0.77
N LYS A 83 15.64 17.20 2.06
CA LYS A 83 15.74 18.40 2.90
C LYS A 83 17.18 18.89 3.00
N ARG A 84 18.14 17.99 3.27
CA ARG A 84 19.57 18.36 3.34
C ARG A 84 20.07 18.88 2.00
N ALA A 85 19.68 18.26 0.88
CA ALA A 85 20.05 18.73 -0.46
C ALA A 85 19.48 20.11 -0.76
N ARG A 86 18.21 20.34 -0.41
CA ARG A 86 17.54 21.64 -0.56
C ARG A 86 18.19 22.73 0.30
N GLU A 87 18.60 22.40 1.52
CA GLU A 87 19.29 23.32 2.42
C GLU A 87 20.69 23.67 1.90
N LYS A 88 21.45 22.70 1.38
CA LYS A 88 22.74 22.95 0.72
C LYS A 88 22.59 23.86 -0.51
N ILE A 89 21.56 23.66 -1.33
CA ILE A 89 21.29 24.54 -2.49
C ILE A 89 20.95 25.95 -2.02
N ARG A 90 20.15 26.09 -0.95
CA ARG A 90 19.81 27.40 -0.37
C ARG A 90 21.05 28.12 0.13
N GLN A 91 21.93 27.45 0.86
CA GLN A 91 23.20 28.02 1.34
C GLN A 91 24.08 28.48 0.18
N LYS A 92 24.26 27.65 -0.86
CA LYS A 92 25.04 28.05 -2.05
C LYS A 92 24.46 29.26 -2.77
N LEU A 93 23.12 29.36 -2.87
CA LEU A 93 22.47 30.53 -3.45
C LEU A 93 22.64 31.79 -2.60
N GLU A 94 22.63 31.64 -1.27
CA GLU A 94 22.85 32.74 -0.34
C GLU A 94 24.31 33.23 -0.38
N GLU A 95 25.27 32.31 -0.46
CA GLU A 95 26.70 32.59 -0.64
C GLU A 95 26.98 33.27 -1.98
N ASP A 96 26.45 32.76 -3.11
CA ASP A 96 26.62 33.40 -4.43
C ASP A 96 25.98 34.80 -4.46
N LYS A 97 24.80 34.95 -3.83
CA LYS A 97 24.14 36.25 -3.69
C LYS A 97 24.98 37.21 -2.84
N ALA A 98 25.56 36.74 -1.73
CA ALA A 98 26.42 37.53 -0.86
C ALA A 98 27.75 37.90 -1.55
N GLU A 99 28.36 36.97 -2.28
CA GLU A 99 29.60 37.17 -3.03
C GLU A 99 29.38 38.18 -4.17
N ARG A 100 28.28 38.06 -4.92
CA ARG A 100 27.91 39.03 -5.95
C ARG A 100 27.65 40.42 -5.36
N ARG A 101 26.98 40.52 -4.20
CA ARG A 101 26.78 41.80 -3.48
C ARG A 101 28.12 42.39 -3.00
N ARG A 102 29.03 41.57 -2.48
CA ARG A 102 30.39 41.98 -2.09
C ARG A 102 31.20 42.48 -3.28
N ARG A 103 31.13 41.80 -4.42
CA ARG A 103 31.80 42.19 -5.67
C ARG A 103 31.24 43.48 -6.28
N LEU A 104 29.97 43.77 -6.04
CA LEU A 104 29.31 45.02 -6.44
C LEU A 104 29.44 46.15 -5.41
N GLY A 105 30.10 45.92 -4.27
CA GLY A 105 30.37 46.95 -3.26
C GLY A 105 29.14 47.42 -2.48
N LEU A 106 28.03 46.66 -2.45
CA LEU A 106 26.84 47.03 -1.69
C LEU A 106 26.94 46.60 -0.21
N PRO A 107 26.45 47.42 0.75
CA PRO A 107 26.42 47.05 2.17
C PRO A 107 25.51 45.84 2.44
N PRO A 108 25.73 45.11 3.56
CA PRO A 108 24.88 43.98 3.95
C PRO A 108 23.45 44.47 4.18
N GLU A 109 22.45 43.71 3.72
CA GLU A 109 21.05 43.99 4.06
C GLU A 109 20.57 43.11 5.20
N ASP A 110 20.04 43.76 6.23
CA ASP A 110 19.21 43.17 7.26
C ASP A 110 17.83 42.78 6.70
N PRO A 111 17.23 41.66 7.15
CA PRO A 111 16.06 41.05 6.52
C PRO A 111 14.72 41.75 6.80
N ALA A 112 14.69 43.02 7.23
CA ALA A 112 13.49 43.65 7.78
C ALA A 112 12.70 44.57 6.83
N THR A 113 13.19 44.91 5.64
CA THR A 113 12.51 45.88 4.77
C THR A 113 12.36 45.39 3.34
N THR A 114 11.18 44.85 3.02
CA THR A 114 10.49 45.09 1.73
C THR A 114 9.13 44.39 1.74
N LYS A 115 8.13 45.10 2.29
CA LYS A 115 6.73 44.93 1.87
C LYS A 115 6.46 45.95 0.75
N SER A 116 5.66 45.50 -0.22
CA SER A 116 4.96 46.25 -1.27
C SER A 116 5.74 46.57 -2.55
N SER A 117 5.36 45.90 -3.65
CA SER A 117 4.73 46.51 -4.84
C SER A 117 4.28 45.39 -5.79
N ALA A 118 3.02 45.45 -6.24
CA ALA A 118 2.33 44.45 -7.05
C ALA A 118 2.87 44.34 -8.50
N PRO A 119 2.63 43.22 -9.22
CA PRO A 119 2.85 43.15 -10.66
C PRO A 119 1.53 43.37 -11.43
N VAL A 120 1.56 44.26 -12.42
CA VAL A 120 0.67 44.23 -13.58
C VAL A 120 1.54 43.87 -14.77
N VAL A 121 1.53 42.59 -15.19
CA VAL A 121 1.73 42.22 -16.60
C VAL A 121 1.04 40.88 -16.85
N GLU A 122 0.09 40.90 -17.75
CA GLU A 122 -0.66 39.77 -18.31
C GLU A 122 0.20 38.84 -19.18
N GLU A 123 -0.12 37.56 -19.06
CA GLU A 123 0.11 36.41 -19.95
C GLU A 123 1.23 36.42 -21.02
N LYS A 124 2.16 35.46 -20.84
CA LYS A 124 2.43 34.44 -21.86
C LYS A 124 2.87 33.13 -21.20
N LYS A 125 1.99 32.13 -21.27
CA LYS A 125 2.27 30.71 -20.98
C LYS A 125 3.44 30.22 -21.84
N SER A 126 4.50 29.73 -21.22
CA SER A 126 5.01 28.35 -21.42
C SER A 126 6.40 28.18 -20.78
N MET A 127 6.58 27.01 -20.16
CA MET A 127 7.87 26.42 -19.77
C MET A 127 8.59 26.99 -18.53
N LEU A 128 8.03 26.74 -17.35
CA LEU A 128 8.84 26.45 -16.16
C LEU A 128 8.40 25.11 -15.56
N PRO A 129 9.33 24.26 -15.07
CA PRO A 129 8.97 23.05 -14.34
C PRO A 129 8.12 23.38 -13.12
N ILE A 130 6.81 23.10 -13.23
CA ILE A 130 5.83 23.30 -12.16
C ILE A 130 6.25 22.41 -10.99
N ARG A 131 6.59 23.03 -9.84
CA ARG A 131 6.96 22.31 -8.62
C ARG A 131 5.84 21.34 -8.21
N PRO A 132 6.13 20.19 -7.58
CA PRO A 132 5.10 19.22 -7.21
C PRO A 132 3.98 19.83 -6.36
N ALA A 133 4.30 20.79 -5.48
CA ALA A 133 3.34 21.49 -4.65
C ALA A 133 2.24 22.21 -5.46
N THR A 134 2.58 22.88 -6.57
CA THR A 134 1.59 23.59 -7.39
C THR A 134 0.77 22.65 -8.27
N LYS A 135 1.34 21.50 -8.71
CA LYS A 135 0.55 20.45 -9.38
C LYS A 135 -0.45 19.80 -8.43
N VAL A 136 -0.08 19.55 -7.18
CA VAL A 136 -0.97 18.95 -6.17
C VAL A 136 -2.13 19.87 -5.84
N GLU A 137 -1.89 21.18 -5.75
CA GLU A 137 -2.97 22.18 -5.59
C GLU A 137 -3.92 22.20 -6.79
N GLN A 138 -3.39 22.14 -8.02
CA GLN A 138 -4.22 22.04 -9.23
C GLN A 138 -5.03 20.75 -9.26
N MET A 139 -4.45 19.62 -8.86
CA MET A 139 -5.17 18.35 -8.73
C MET A 139 -6.30 18.44 -7.70
N ARG A 140 -6.05 19.06 -6.54
CA ARG A 140 -7.09 19.33 -5.53
C ARG A 140 -8.21 20.18 -6.08
N GLU A 141 -7.88 21.22 -6.85
CA GLU A 141 -8.88 22.08 -7.49
C GLU A 141 -9.73 21.32 -8.50
N CYS A 142 -9.13 20.48 -9.37
CA CYS A 142 -9.87 19.64 -10.30
C CYS A 142 -10.85 18.69 -9.58
N LEU A 143 -10.40 18.05 -8.49
CA LEU A 143 -11.24 17.16 -7.69
C LEU A 143 -12.33 17.92 -6.93
N ARG A 144 -12.03 19.12 -6.40
CA ARG A 144 -13.00 20.02 -5.76
C ARG A 144 -14.06 20.47 -6.75
N SER A 145 -13.66 20.94 -7.93
CA SER A 145 -14.57 21.34 -9.00
C SER A 145 -15.46 20.18 -9.46
N LEU A 146 -14.90 18.98 -9.62
CA LEU A 146 -15.66 17.77 -9.96
C LEU A 146 -16.74 17.47 -8.91
N LYS A 147 -16.41 17.56 -7.62
CA LYS A 147 -17.38 17.37 -6.54
C LYS A 147 -18.43 18.50 -6.50
N GLN A 148 -18.01 19.76 -6.69
CA GLN A 148 -18.92 20.91 -6.65
C GLN A 148 -19.91 20.96 -7.83
N ASN A 149 -19.51 20.47 -9.01
CA ASN A 149 -20.37 20.43 -10.19
C ASN A 149 -21.39 19.26 -10.16
N HIS A 150 -21.20 18.29 -9.25
CA HIS A 150 -22.04 17.11 -9.11
C HIS A 150 -22.48 16.88 -7.66
N LYS A 151 -22.82 17.96 -6.93
CA LYS A 151 -23.23 17.93 -5.52
C LYS A 151 -24.47 17.06 -5.26
N ASP A 152 -25.34 16.92 -6.26
CA ASP A 152 -26.57 16.13 -6.15
C ASP A 152 -26.34 14.62 -6.43
N ASP A 153 -25.15 14.23 -6.87
CA ASP A 153 -24.80 12.84 -7.22
C ASP A 153 -23.41 12.45 -6.68
N ASP A 154 -23.30 12.45 -5.35
CA ASP A 154 -22.10 12.00 -4.63
C ASP A 154 -21.66 10.57 -5.02
N ALA A 155 -22.62 9.71 -5.38
CA ALA A 155 -22.33 8.36 -5.85
C ALA A 155 -21.60 8.36 -7.19
N LYS A 156 -21.94 9.27 -8.11
CA LYS A 156 -21.21 9.47 -9.38
C LYS A 156 -19.83 10.08 -9.13
N VAL A 157 -19.71 11.07 -8.24
CA VAL A 157 -18.41 11.65 -7.86
C VAL A 157 -17.47 10.58 -7.29
N LYS A 158 -17.97 9.74 -6.37
CA LYS A 158 -17.18 8.66 -5.77
C LYS A 158 -16.74 7.62 -6.82
N ARG A 159 -17.63 7.25 -7.75
CA ARG A 159 -17.30 6.35 -8.88
C ARG A 159 -16.24 6.96 -9.81
N ALA A 160 -16.30 8.26 -10.05
CA ALA A 160 -15.29 8.99 -10.82
C ALA A 160 -13.92 8.91 -10.16
N PHE A 161 -13.83 9.27 -8.87
CA PHE A 161 -12.58 9.22 -8.10
C PHE A 161 -12.00 7.81 -8.03
N GLN A 162 -12.83 6.78 -7.83
CA GLN A 162 -12.38 5.39 -7.81
C GLN A 162 -11.80 4.96 -9.17
N THR A 163 -12.40 5.43 -10.26
CA THR A 163 -11.94 5.12 -11.63
C THR A 163 -10.62 5.81 -11.92
N LEU A 164 -10.49 7.09 -11.57
CA LEU A 164 -9.22 7.84 -11.64
C LEU A 164 -8.13 7.15 -10.80
N LEU A 165 -8.44 6.74 -9.58
CA LEU A 165 -7.51 6.05 -8.68
C LEU A 165 -7.05 4.72 -9.28
N THR A 166 -7.93 4.01 -9.99
CA THR A 166 -7.58 2.77 -10.67
C THR A 166 -6.58 3.02 -11.80
N TYR A 167 -6.79 4.05 -12.63
CA TYR A 167 -5.85 4.37 -13.70
C TYR A 167 -4.48 4.77 -13.16
N ILE A 168 -4.43 5.70 -12.20
CA ILE A 168 -3.18 6.14 -11.57
C ILE A 168 -2.49 4.99 -10.83
N GLY A 169 -3.25 4.18 -10.08
CA GLY A 169 -2.73 3.05 -9.33
C GLY A 169 -2.16 1.94 -10.23
N ASN A 170 -2.78 1.68 -11.38
CA ASN A 170 -2.27 0.70 -12.34
C ASN A 170 -0.95 1.15 -12.97
N VAL A 171 -0.85 2.42 -13.37
CA VAL A 171 0.41 3.00 -13.87
C VAL A 171 1.49 2.98 -12.79
N ALA A 172 1.16 3.40 -11.56
CA ALA A 172 2.15 3.46 -10.48
C ALA A 172 2.70 2.08 -10.10
N LYS A 173 1.87 1.03 -10.17
CA LYS A 173 2.31 -0.36 -9.91
C LYS A 173 3.13 -0.93 -11.06
N ASN A 174 2.72 -0.66 -12.29
CA ASN A 174 3.31 -1.25 -13.50
C ASN A 174 3.66 -0.16 -14.53
N PRO A 175 4.66 0.70 -14.25
CA PRO A 175 4.92 1.89 -15.05
C PRO A 175 5.48 1.57 -16.43
N ASN A 176 6.01 0.37 -16.66
CA ASN A 176 6.55 -0.06 -17.95
C ASN A 176 5.48 -0.62 -18.90
N GLU A 177 4.30 -0.99 -18.39
CA GLU A 177 3.30 -1.71 -19.16
C GLU A 177 2.35 -0.74 -19.89
N GLU A 178 2.41 -0.76 -21.22
CA GLU A 178 1.74 0.22 -22.06
C GLU A 178 0.21 0.18 -21.97
N LYS A 179 -0.37 -1.00 -21.78
CA LYS A 179 -1.82 -1.18 -21.64
C LYS A 179 -2.41 -0.37 -20.47
N PHE A 180 -1.61 -0.07 -19.45
CA PHE A 180 -2.04 0.75 -18.31
C PHE A 180 -1.79 2.24 -18.53
N ARG A 181 -0.93 2.60 -19.50
CA ARG A 181 -0.64 3.98 -19.89
C ARG A 181 -1.51 4.47 -21.04
N LYS A 182 -2.31 3.62 -21.69
CA LYS A 182 -3.25 3.97 -22.77
C LYS A 182 -4.70 3.79 -22.31
N ILE A 183 -5.50 4.84 -22.42
CA ILE A 183 -6.92 4.87 -22.09
C ILE A 183 -7.70 5.28 -23.34
N ARG A 184 -8.73 4.51 -23.71
CA ARG A 184 -9.57 4.79 -24.87
C ARG A 184 -10.68 5.77 -24.51
N LEU A 185 -10.73 6.92 -25.18
CA LEU A 185 -11.75 7.95 -24.93
C LEU A 185 -13.14 7.48 -25.35
N SER A 186 -13.28 6.63 -26.36
CA SER A 186 -14.58 6.10 -26.78
C SER A 186 -15.18 5.04 -25.82
N ASN A 187 -14.47 4.67 -24.74
CA ASN A 187 -14.98 3.69 -23.79
C ASN A 187 -16.13 4.30 -22.97
N GLN A 188 -17.31 3.68 -23.01
CA GLN A 188 -18.50 4.21 -22.35
C GLN A 188 -18.31 4.36 -20.83
N THR A 189 -17.67 3.38 -20.18
CA THR A 189 -17.39 3.45 -18.73
C THR A 189 -16.44 4.60 -18.39
N PHE A 190 -15.46 4.87 -19.24
CA PHE A 190 -14.60 6.04 -19.09
C PHE A 190 -15.39 7.34 -19.27
N GLN A 191 -16.21 7.45 -20.33
CA GLN A 191 -17.01 8.64 -20.61
C GLN A 191 -17.97 8.96 -19.47
N ASP A 192 -18.76 7.98 -19.02
CA ASP A 192 -19.78 8.17 -17.99
C ASP A 192 -19.17 8.60 -16.64
N ARG A 193 -17.95 8.13 -16.34
CA ARG A 193 -17.32 8.30 -15.02
C ARG A 193 -16.27 9.39 -14.96
N VAL A 194 -15.57 9.69 -16.05
CA VAL A 194 -14.40 10.59 -16.04
C VAL A 194 -14.43 11.52 -17.25
N GLY A 195 -14.66 11.00 -18.45
CA GLY A 195 -14.59 11.77 -19.71
C GLY A 195 -15.62 12.89 -19.82
N ALA A 196 -16.83 12.68 -19.31
CA ALA A 196 -17.88 13.69 -19.29
C ALA A 196 -17.73 14.73 -18.15
N LEU A 197 -16.76 14.56 -17.25
CA LEU A 197 -16.57 15.41 -16.08
C LEU A 197 -15.41 16.39 -16.32
N LYS A 198 -15.68 17.70 -16.25
CA LYS A 198 -14.71 18.76 -16.56
C LYS A 198 -13.39 18.62 -15.78
N GLY A 199 -13.45 18.24 -14.51
CA GLY A 199 -12.25 18.01 -13.68
C GLY A 199 -11.57 16.64 -13.87
N GLY A 200 -12.23 15.68 -14.54
CA GLY A 200 -11.70 14.32 -14.71
C GLY A 200 -10.59 14.24 -15.76
N LEU A 201 -10.79 14.90 -16.90
CA LEU A 201 -9.78 14.98 -17.97
C LEU A 201 -8.60 15.86 -17.56
N GLU A 202 -8.87 17.03 -16.98
CA GLU A 202 -7.83 17.94 -16.47
C GLU A 202 -6.93 17.25 -15.43
N PHE A 203 -7.51 16.45 -14.53
CA PHE A 203 -6.76 15.68 -13.55
C PHE A 203 -5.80 14.67 -14.20
N LEU A 204 -6.25 13.97 -15.26
CA LEU A 204 -5.40 13.03 -16.00
C LEU A 204 -4.28 13.75 -16.76
N GLU A 205 -4.58 14.90 -17.36
CA GLU A 205 -3.58 15.74 -18.01
C GLU A 205 -2.50 16.23 -17.01
N LEU A 206 -2.89 16.61 -15.79
CA LEU A 206 -1.96 16.96 -14.71
C LEU A 206 -1.08 15.78 -14.26
N CYS A 207 -1.58 14.55 -14.36
CA CYS A 207 -0.82 13.32 -14.14
C CYS A 207 0.13 12.98 -15.30
N GLY A 208 0.07 13.71 -16.41
CA GLY A 208 0.94 13.56 -17.58
C GLY A 208 0.31 12.81 -18.77
N PHE A 209 -0.99 12.50 -18.71
CA PHE A 209 -1.68 11.91 -19.86
C PHE A 209 -1.90 12.95 -20.96
N GLU A 210 -1.70 12.55 -22.21
CA GLU A 210 -1.85 13.42 -23.38
C GLU A 210 -2.83 12.81 -24.38
N LYS A 211 -3.58 13.65 -25.07
CA LYS A 211 -4.49 13.21 -26.13
C LYS A 211 -3.66 12.87 -27.36
N ILE A 212 -3.77 11.63 -27.81
CA ILE A 212 -3.11 11.13 -29.03
C ILE A 212 -4.16 10.71 -30.06
N GLU A 213 -3.70 10.43 -31.29
CA GLU A 213 -4.55 9.93 -32.37
C GLU A 213 -5.79 10.82 -32.58
N GLY A 214 -5.59 12.14 -32.67
CA GLY A 214 -6.67 13.10 -32.88
C GLY A 214 -7.66 13.25 -31.70
N GLY A 215 -7.32 12.72 -30.52
CA GLY A 215 -8.20 12.74 -29.35
C GLY A 215 -9.04 11.47 -29.18
N GLU A 216 -8.64 10.35 -29.77
CA GLU A 216 -9.28 9.05 -29.55
C GLU A 216 -8.75 8.31 -28.31
N PHE A 217 -7.50 8.59 -27.91
CA PHE A 217 -6.89 7.99 -26.73
C PHE A 217 -6.19 9.03 -25.84
N LEU A 218 -6.19 8.77 -24.54
CA LEU A 218 -5.25 9.37 -23.59
C LEU A 218 -4.08 8.42 -23.41
N PHE A 219 -2.87 8.93 -23.58
CA PHE A 219 -1.65 8.17 -23.44
C PHE A 219 -0.67 8.87 -22.50
N LEU A 220 -0.05 8.11 -21.60
CA LEU A 220 1.02 8.60 -20.73
C LEU A 220 2.37 8.08 -21.27
N PRO A 221 3.17 8.92 -21.94
CA PRO A 221 4.50 8.53 -22.39
C PRO A 221 5.38 8.11 -21.21
N ARG A 222 6.23 7.09 -21.43
CA ARG A 222 7.14 6.57 -20.39
C ARG A 222 8.01 7.68 -19.78
N GLU A 223 8.45 8.62 -20.60
CA GLU A 223 9.30 9.74 -20.21
C GLU A 223 8.58 10.75 -19.31
N LYS A 224 7.25 10.79 -19.37
CA LYS A 224 6.40 11.68 -18.56
C LYS A 224 5.84 11.01 -17.31
N VAL A 225 6.17 9.74 -17.07
CA VAL A 225 5.80 9.02 -15.85
C VAL A 225 6.59 9.60 -14.67
N ASP A 226 5.96 10.49 -13.93
CA ASP A 226 6.51 11.05 -12.69
C ASP A 226 5.86 10.34 -11.49
N MET A 227 6.65 9.45 -10.86
CA MET A 227 6.18 8.67 -9.71
C MET A 227 5.82 9.53 -8.50
N ALA A 228 6.46 10.69 -8.31
CA ALA A 228 6.09 11.60 -7.22
C ALA A 228 4.71 12.20 -7.48
N VAL A 229 4.46 12.64 -8.71
CA VAL A 229 3.15 13.18 -9.13
C VAL A 229 2.06 12.11 -9.04
N LEU A 230 2.30 10.89 -9.51
CA LEU A 230 1.31 9.80 -9.44
C LEU A 230 1.00 9.39 -7.99
N ASN A 231 2.00 9.34 -7.11
CA ASN A 231 1.80 9.05 -5.70
C ASN A 231 1.01 10.16 -5.00
N SER A 232 1.33 11.43 -5.29
CA SER A 232 0.56 12.56 -4.78
C SER A 232 -0.87 12.54 -5.29
N ALA A 233 -1.09 12.31 -6.59
CA ALA A 233 -2.41 12.18 -7.20
C ALA A 233 -3.24 11.07 -6.55
N GLY A 234 -2.65 9.89 -6.31
CA GLY A 234 -3.30 8.80 -5.60
C GLY A 234 -3.66 9.14 -4.15
N SER A 235 -2.79 9.88 -3.45
CA SER A 235 -3.07 10.36 -2.09
C SER A 235 -4.23 11.35 -2.07
N GLU A 236 -4.28 12.28 -3.02
CA GLU A 236 -5.36 13.26 -3.14
C GLU A 236 -6.70 12.61 -3.45
N LEU A 237 -6.72 11.66 -4.40
CA LEU A 237 -7.92 10.87 -4.71
C LEU A 237 -8.40 10.06 -3.50
N THR A 238 -7.49 9.42 -2.77
CA THR A 238 -7.83 8.65 -1.57
C THR A 238 -8.39 9.58 -0.48
N SER A 239 -7.80 10.76 -0.31
CA SER A 239 -8.33 11.79 0.58
C SER A 239 -9.72 12.24 0.14
N ALA A 240 -9.95 12.45 -1.16
CA ALA A 240 -11.24 12.89 -1.67
C ALA A 240 -12.36 11.85 -1.49
N ILE A 241 -12.02 10.56 -1.57
CA ILE A 241 -12.97 9.46 -1.38
C ILE A 241 -13.32 9.26 0.10
N ASN A 242 -12.34 9.39 1.00
CA ASN A 242 -12.49 9.05 2.41
C ASN A 242 -12.82 10.26 3.30
N ASN A 243 -12.57 11.48 2.85
CA ASN A 243 -12.84 12.70 3.61
C ASN A 243 -14.16 13.35 3.18
N PRO A 244 -15.19 13.36 4.05
CA PRO A 244 -16.47 14.02 3.76
C PRO A 244 -16.30 15.52 3.46
N PHE A 245 -15.33 16.17 4.12
CA PHE A 245 -15.05 17.61 4.02
C PHE A 245 -14.07 17.96 2.90
N PHE A 246 -13.70 17.01 2.04
CA PHE A 246 -12.85 17.31 0.90
C PHE A 246 -13.49 18.40 0.02
N GLY A 247 -12.77 19.52 -0.15
CA GLY A 247 -13.19 20.66 -0.97
C GLY A 247 -14.02 21.75 -0.28
N VAL A 248 -14.19 21.71 1.05
CA VAL A 248 -15.04 22.64 1.85
C VAL A 248 -14.32 23.94 2.27
N LEU A 249 -13.11 24.20 1.76
CA LEU A 249 -12.36 25.44 1.97
C LEU A 249 -11.98 26.06 0.64
#